data_AF-A0A3Q2C7B6-F1
#
_entry.id   AF-A0A3Q2C7B6-F1
#
_cell.length_a   1.000
_cell.length_b   1.000
_cell.length_c   1.000
_cell.angle_alpha   90.00
_cell.angle_beta   90.00
_cell.angle_gamma   90.00
#
_symmetry.space_group_name_H-M   'P 1'
#
loop_
_entity.id
_entity.type
_entity.pdbx_description
1 polymer ?
#
loop_
_entity_poly.entity_id
_entity_poly.type
_entity_poly.pdbx_seq_one_letter_code
_entity_poly.pdbx_strand_id
1 'polypeptide(L)'
;MDTRRWMLPLCFFLALGKDICKTYGSGVIQAFKGSLFYVRSNCPFTFTRFTHKRVKCDITIRRGPNGLVNLIEIIINKVKTVVQNGTILVEKKRVSLPYDHTYQHIYQYGIYTRLRSSLLPLSVTWNTVAGGLDSVWVST
;
A
#
# COMPACT_ATOMS: atom_id res chain seq x y z
N MET A 1 -25.03 -18.42 -48.12
CA MET A 1 -24.69 -17.12 -47.51
C MET A 1 -25.28 -17.13 -46.13
N ASP A 2 -24.49 -17.42 -45.11
CA ASP A 2 -24.75 -16.87 -43.79
C ASP A 2 -23.42 -16.71 -43.07
N THR A 3 -23.13 -15.46 -42.74
CA THR A 3 -21.83 -14.93 -42.36
C THR A 3 -22.00 -14.34 -40.98
N ARG A 4 -20.99 -14.55 -40.11
CA ARG A 4 -20.84 -14.11 -38.70
C ARG A 4 -21.26 -15.21 -37.73
N ARG A 5 -20.41 -15.61 -36.78
CA ARG A 5 -19.82 -14.70 -35.80
C ARG A 5 -18.59 -15.35 -35.13
N TRP A 6 -17.42 -15.19 -35.74
CA TRP A 6 -16.18 -15.19 -34.97
C TRP A 6 -16.09 -13.83 -34.28
N MET A 7 -16.11 -13.82 -32.95
CA MET A 7 -15.38 -12.88 -32.08
C MET A 7 -15.84 -13.10 -30.64
N LEU A 8 -14.91 -13.61 -29.82
CA LEU A 8 -14.64 -13.27 -28.41
C LEU A 8 -14.28 -14.52 -27.59
N PRO A 9 -12.99 -14.90 -27.56
CA PRO A 9 -12.40 -15.51 -26.37
C PRO A 9 -11.20 -14.69 -25.85
N LEU A 10 -11.22 -13.36 -26.03
CA LEU A 10 -10.09 -12.48 -25.65
C LEU A 10 -10.31 -11.67 -24.37
N CYS A 11 -11.50 -11.68 -23.77
CA CYS A 11 -11.76 -10.96 -22.51
C CYS A 11 -11.61 -11.82 -21.24
N PHE A 12 -11.49 -13.15 -21.35
CA PHE A 12 -11.45 -14.03 -20.17
C PHE A 12 -10.08 -14.10 -19.47
N PHE A 13 -9.00 -13.55 -20.07
CA PHE A 13 -7.64 -13.66 -19.51
C PHE A 13 -7.13 -12.40 -18.79
N LEU A 14 -7.93 -11.33 -18.66
CA LEU A 14 -7.47 -10.05 -18.08
C LEU A 14 -7.98 -9.75 -16.66
N ALA A 15 -8.69 -10.69 -16.02
CA ALA A 15 -9.12 -10.56 -14.63
C ALA A 15 -8.21 -11.33 -13.66
N LEU A 16 -6.89 -11.37 -13.91
CA LEU A 16 -5.94 -11.63 -12.83
C LEU A 16 -5.95 -10.36 -11.95
N GLY A 17 -6.92 -10.30 -11.04
CA GLY A 17 -7.11 -9.16 -10.15
C GLY A 17 -5.82 -8.83 -9.43
N LYS A 18 -5.46 -7.54 -9.40
CA LYS A 18 -4.34 -7.06 -8.59
C LYS A 18 -4.63 -7.44 -7.13
N ASP A 19 -3.71 -8.16 -6.48
CA ASP A 19 -3.90 -8.58 -5.09
C ASP A 19 -3.77 -7.34 -4.18
N ILE A 20 -4.77 -7.11 -3.33
CA ILE A 20 -4.83 -5.92 -2.45
C ILE A 20 -4.96 -6.34 -0.99
N CYS A 21 -4.00 -5.92 -0.17
CA CYS A 21 -4.12 -5.92 1.28
C CYS A 21 -4.44 -4.50 1.75
N LYS A 22 -5.55 -4.30 2.45
CA LYS A 22 -6.06 -2.97 2.79
C LYS A 22 -6.44 -2.91 4.27
N THR A 23 -6.24 -1.77 4.88
CA THR A 23 -6.82 -1.46 6.18
C THR A 23 -7.48 -0.09 6.14
N TYR A 24 -8.60 0.06 6.84
CA TYR A 24 -9.37 1.30 6.83
C TYR A 24 -10.21 1.48 8.10
N GLY A 25 -10.69 2.70 8.31
CA GLY A 25 -11.43 3.07 9.50
C GLY A 25 -10.65 2.78 10.78
N SER A 26 -11.35 2.41 11.84
CA SER A 26 -10.78 2.22 13.19
C SER A 26 -10.19 0.83 13.47
N GLY A 27 -10.17 -0.09 12.49
CA GLY A 27 -9.62 -1.43 12.72
C GLY A 27 -9.87 -2.48 11.64
N VAL A 28 -10.57 -2.17 10.54
CA VAL A 28 -10.86 -3.17 9.50
C VAL A 28 -9.59 -3.51 8.73
N ILE A 29 -9.32 -4.79 8.52
CA ILE A 29 -8.24 -5.32 7.70
C ILE A 29 -8.83 -6.28 6.66
N GLN A 30 -8.44 -6.10 5.42
CA GLN A 30 -8.67 -6.98 4.29
C GLN A 30 -7.33 -7.59 3.88
N ALA A 31 -7.18 -8.91 3.98
CA ALA A 31 -5.99 -9.59 3.47
C ALA A 31 -6.00 -9.65 1.93
N PHE A 32 -4.87 -9.99 1.31
CA PHE A 32 -4.74 -10.13 -0.14
C PHE A 32 -5.81 -11.01 -0.79
N LYS A 33 -6.20 -12.10 -0.13
CA LYS A 33 -7.26 -13.02 -0.61
C LYS A 33 -8.70 -12.55 -0.31
N GLY A 34 -8.88 -11.29 0.09
CA GLY A 34 -10.18 -10.69 0.35
C GLY A 34 -10.79 -10.99 1.72
N SER A 35 -10.17 -11.82 2.57
CA SER A 35 -10.68 -12.10 3.92
C SER A 35 -10.66 -10.85 4.78
N LEU A 36 -11.81 -10.52 5.38
CA LEU A 36 -11.99 -9.34 6.24
C LEU A 36 -11.98 -9.74 7.72
N PHE A 37 -11.29 -8.95 8.53
CA PHE A 37 -11.28 -9.09 9.99
C PHE A 37 -11.03 -7.74 10.66
N TYR A 38 -11.29 -7.67 11.96
CA TYR A 38 -11.15 -6.46 12.75
C TYR A 38 -10.04 -6.60 13.78
N VAL A 39 -9.14 -5.62 13.82
CA VAL A 39 -8.02 -5.57 14.78
C VAL A 39 -8.04 -4.21 15.48
N ARG A 40 -8.30 -4.25 16.79
CA ARG A 40 -8.21 -3.08 17.67
C ARG A 40 -6.94 -3.20 18.51
N SER A 41 -5.89 -2.51 18.09
CA SER A 41 -4.62 -2.44 18.82
C SER A 41 -3.92 -1.12 18.53
N ASN A 42 -3.26 -0.56 19.54
CA ASN A 42 -2.37 0.60 19.42
C ASN A 42 -0.88 0.19 19.41
N CYS A 43 -0.58 -1.11 19.51
CA CYS A 43 0.76 -1.63 19.32
C CYS A 43 1.11 -1.64 17.82
N PRO A 44 2.39 -1.45 17.45
CA PRO A 44 2.84 -1.72 16.08
C PRO A 44 2.59 -3.18 15.70
N PHE A 45 2.15 -3.43 14.47
CA PHE A 45 2.04 -4.78 13.92
C PHE A 45 2.45 -4.83 12.46
N THR A 46 2.99 -5.97 12.04
CA THR A 46 3.35 -6.22 10.64
C THR A 46 2.09 -6.30 9.80
N PHE A 47 1.96 -5.37 8.86
CA PHE A 47 0.85 -5.32 7.92
C PHE A 47 1.05 -6.26 6.74
N THR A 48 2.28 -6.30 6.20
CA THR A 48 2.72 -7.34 5.27
C THR A 48 4.24 -7.47 5.31
N ARG A 49 4.73 -8.68 5.06
CA ARG A 49 6.15 -8.98 4.97
C ARG A 49 6.35 -10.06 3.93
N PHE A 50 7.23 -9.81 2.96
CA PHE A 50 7.55 -10.80 1.94
C PHE A 50 8.95 -10.58 1.38
N THR A 51 9.44 -11.59 0.66
CA THR A 51 10.69 -11.51 -0.09
C THR A 51 10.42 -11.94 -1.52
N HIS A 52 10.85 -11.14 -2.49
CA HIS A 52 10.73 -11.47 -3.91
C HIS A 52 12.06 -11.20 -4.60
N LYS A 53 12.60 -12.20 -5.32
CA LYS A 53 13.92 -12.13 -5.98
C LYS A 53 15.02 -11.54 -5.09
N ARG A 54 15.12 -12.03 -3.84
CA ARG A 54 16.08 -11.59 -2.79
C ARG A 54 15.85 -10.16 -2.25
N VAL A 55 14.88 -9.42 -2.77
CA VAL A 55 14.49 -8.11 -2.24
C VAL A 55 13.45 -8.32 -1.14
N LYS A 56 13.78 -7.87 0.08
CA LYS A 56 12.88 -7.91 1.24
C LYS A 56 11.99 -6.68 1.27
N CYS A 57 10.72 -6.90 1.57
CA CYS A 57 9.75 -5.86 1.91
C CYS A 57 9.14 -6.15 3.29
N ASP A 58 9.16 -5.14 4.14
CA ASP A 58 8.50 -5.15 5.45
C ASP A 58 7.67 -3.88 5.58
N ILE A 59 6.39 -4.04 5.87
CA ILE A 59 5.48 -2.92 6.13
C ILE A 59 4.86 -3.16 7.49
N THR A 60 5.10 -2.23 8.40
CA THR A 60 4.56 -2.22 9.76
C THR A 60 3.68 -0.99 9.92
N ILE A 61 2.54 -1.15 10.59
CA ILE A 61 1.64 -0.04 10.91
C ILE A 61 1.37 0.03 12.41
N ARG A 62 1.06 1.23 12.89
CA ARG A 62 0.56 1.45 14.24
C ARG A 62 -0.65 2.36 14.18
N ARG A 63 -1.66 2.05 15.00
CA ARG A 63 -2.85 2.88 15.16
C ARG A 63 -2.73 3.78 16.39
N GLY A 64 -3.31 4.97 16.28
CA GLY A 64 -3.46 5.90 17.38
C GLY A 64 -4.65 5.55 18.29
N PRO A 65 -4.84 6.30 19.39
CA PRO A 65 -5.97 6.11 20.31
C PRO A 65 -7.34 6.30 19.66
N ASN A 66 -7.42 7.13 18.60
CA ASN A 66 -8.62 7.33 17.79
C ASN A 66 -8.91 6.16 16.83
N GLY A 67 -8.10 5.11 16.86
CA GLY A 67 -8.22 3.95 15.99
C GLY A 67 -7.65 4.17 14.60
N LEU A 68 -7.35 5.39 14.15
CA LEU A 68 -6.75 5.62 12.82
C LEU A 68 -5.28 5.20 12.79
N VAL A 69 -4.77 4.85 11.60
CA VAL A 69 -3.33 4.59 11.46
C VAL A 69 -2.58 5.91 11.62
N ASN A 70 -1.58 5.97 12.51
CA ASN A 70 -0.79 7.19 12.74
C ASN A 70 0.69 7.04 12.33
N LEU A 71 1.12 5.82 12.07
CA LEU A 71 2.48 5.48 11.65
C LEU A 71 2.42 4.35 10.62
N ILE A 72 3.11 4.54 9.51
CA ILE A 72 3.49 3.47 8.58
C ILE A 72 5.02 3.46 8.50
N GLU A 73 5.62 2.30 8.69
CA GLU A 73 7.02 2.06 8.36
C GLU A 73 7.09 1.11 7.16
N ILE A 74 7.69 1.58 6.07
CA ILE A 74 7.85 0.85 4.81
C ILE A 74 9.35 0.64 4.61
N ILE A 75 9.79 -0.61 4.62
CA ILE A 75 11.19 -0.96 4.39
C ILE A 75 11.27 -1.79 3.12
N ILE A 76 11.90 -1.25 2.07
CA ILE A 76 12.12 -1.94 0.80
C ILE A 76 13.60 -1.96 0.52
N ASN A 77 14.19 -3.15 0.45
CA ASN A 77 15.63 -3.32 0.21
C ASN A 77 16.51 -2.47 1.15
N LYS A 78 16.20 -2.47 2.45
CA LYS A 78 16.85 -1.67 3.51
C LYS A 78 16.59 -0.17 3.48
N VAL A 79 15.92 0.37 2.46
CA VAL A 79 15.49 1.78 2.45
C VAL A 79 14.24 1.91 3.31
N LYS A 80 14.30 2.72 4.36
CA LYS A 80 13.20 2.99 5.30
C LYS A 80 12.49 4.29 4.94
N THR A 81 11.20 4.17 4.68
CA THR A 81 10.26 5.27 4.53
C THR A 81 9.26 5.24 5.67
N VAL A 82 9.08 6.36 6.35
CA VAL A 82 8.15 6.52 7.47
C VAL A 82 7.10 7.57 7.11
N VAL A 83 5.83 7.21 7.28
CA VAL A 83 4.70 8.13 7.17
C VAL A 83 4.13 8.34 8.56
N GLN A 84 4.17 9.57 9.05
CA GLN A 84 3.67 9.91 10.39
C GLN A 84 3.17 11.35 10.41
N ASN A 85 1.96 11.57 10.93
CA ASN A 85 1.37 12.91 11.12
C ASN A 85 1.47 13.81 9.87
N GLY A 86 1.15 13.26 8.68
CA GLY A 86 1.21 13.99 7.40
C GLY A 86 2.63 14.28 6.89
N THR A 87 3.66 13.84 7.59
CA THR A 87 5.06 13.95 7.16
C THR A 87 5.55 12.63 6.60
N ILE A 88 6.35 12.71 5.54
CA ILE A 88 7.04 11.58 4.92
C ILE A 88 8.54 11.76 5.17
N LEU A 89 9.15 10.76 5.80
CA LEU A 89 10.58 10.70 6.05
C LEU A 89 11.17 9.55 5.24
N VAL A 90 12.18 9.80 4.44
CA VAL A 90 12.99 8.77 3.76
C VAL A 90 14.38 8.82 4.34
N GLU A 91 14.88 7.71 4.87
CA GLU A 91 16.18 7.66 5.54
C GLU A 91 16.35 8.78 6.58
N LYS A 92 15.31 8.99 7.39
CA LYS A 92 15.20 10.03 8.43
C LYS A 92 15.18 11.48 7.92
N LYS A 93 15.16 11.71 6.60
CA LYS A 93 15.06 13.05 5.99
C LYS A 93 13.64 13.32 5.53
N ARG A 94 13.10 14.49 5.87
CA ARG A 94 11.79 14.95 5.36
C ARG A 94 11.87 15.18 3.86
N VAL A 95 10.84 14.76 3.14
CA VAL A 95 10.74 14.91 1.68
C VAL A 95 9.47 15.66 1.28
N SER A 96 9.54 16.40 0.18
CA SER A 96 8.38 16.95 -0.53
C SER A 96 7.97 16.02 -1.67
N LEU A 97 6.70 16.07 -2.08
CA LEU A 97 6.21 15.31 -3.22
C LEU A 97 6.26 16.16 -4.51
N PRO A 98 6.53 15.57 -5.68
CA PRO A 98 6.96 14.18 -5.87
C PRO A 98 8.38 13.95 -5.32
N TYR A 99 8.69 12.72 -4.97
CA TYR A 99 10.00 12.31 -4.47
C TYR A 99 10.47 11.03 -5.16
N ASP A 100 11.63 11.12 -5.79
CA ASP A 100 12.32 10.00 -6.42
C ASP A 100 13.65 9.76 -5.73
N HIS A 101 13.84 8.53 -5.24
CA HIS A 101 15.12 8.14 -4.67
C HIS A 101 15.32 6.64 -4.69
N THR A 102 16.44 6.21 -5.28
CA THR A 102 16.94 4.84 -5.25
C THR A 102 15.94 3.81 -5.81
N TYR A 103 14.99 3.34 -5.01
CA TYR A 103 14.04 2.26 -5.38
C TYR A 103 12.56 2.65 -5.24
N GLN A 104 12.28 3.93 -5.04
CA GLN A 104 10.94 4.40 -4.75
C GLN A 104 10.62 5.73 -5.44
N HIS A 105 9.39 5.80 -5.94
CA HIS A 105 8.74 7.00 -6.45
C HIS A 105 7.52 7.28 -5.55
N ILE A 106 7.50 8.43 -4.88
CA ILE A 106 6.42 8.86 -4.00
C ILE A 106 5.73 10.08 -4.61
N TYR A 107 4.42 10.02 -4.82
CA TYR A 107 3.68 11.03 -5.56
C TYR A 107 2.21 11.12 -5.11
N GLN A 108 1.55 12.22 -5.49
CA GLN A 108 0.12 12.37 -5.31
C GLN A 108 -0.65 11.50 -6.32
N TYR A 109 -1.63 10.76 -5.83
CA TYR A 109 -2.49 9.84 -6.57
C TYR A 109 -3.95 10.18 -6.26
N GLY A 110 -4.48 11.22 -6.92
CA GLY A 110 -5.79 11.79 -6.58
C GLY A 110 -5.76 12.39 -5.17
N ILE A 111 -6.71 11.98 -4.32
CA ILE A 111 -6.75 12.37 -2.89
C ILE A 111 -5.74 11.60 -2.02
N TYR A 112 -5.04 10.62 -2.59
CA TYR A 112 -4.13 9.74 -1.87
C TYR A 112 -2.68 10.09 -2.14
N THR A 113 -1.78 9.64 -1.27
CA THR A 113 -0.36 9.57 -1.59
C THR A 113 0.04 8.12 -1.84
N ARG A 114 0.89 7.91 -2.85
CA ARG A 114 1.35 6.58 -3.26
C ARG A 114 2.87 6.52 -3.32
N LEU A 115 3.43 5.47 -2.73
CA LEU A 115 4.79 5.00 -2.94
C LEU A 115 4.75 3.82 -3.91
N ARG A 116 5.43 3.92 -5.03
CA ARG A 116 5.65 2.83 -5.98
C ARG A 116 7.10 2.35 -5.86
N SER A 117 7.29 1.03 -5.73
CA SER A 117 8.63 0.46 -5.80
C SER A 117 9.08 0.29 -7.25
N SER A 118 10.35 0.58 -7.51
CA SER A 118 11.01 0.28 -8.79
C SER A 118 11.65 -1.11 -8.81
N LEU A 119 11.80 -1.77 -7.64
CA LEU A 119 12.39 -3.11 -7.52
C LEU A 119 11.36 -4.23 -7.41
N LEU A 120 10.22 -3.92 -6.81
CA LEU A 120 9.14 -4.87 -6.56
C LEU A 120 7.90 -4.43 -7.32
N PRO A 121 7.09 -5.36 -7.85
CA PRO A 121 5.75 -5.04 -8.33
C PRO A 121 4.86 -4.78 -7.12
N LEU A 122 5.10 -3.67 -6.40
CA LEU A 122 4.30 -3.27 -5.24
C LEU A 122 4.08 -1.77 -5.24
N SER A 123 2.93 -1.37 -4.73
CA SER A 123 2.67 0.02 -4.35
C SER A 123 2.01 0.08 -2.99
N VAL A 124 2.43 1.03 -2.17
CA VAL A 124 1.79 1.36 -0.89
C VAL A 124 1.07 2.68 -1.07
N THR A 125 -0.22 2.73 -0.78
CA THR A 125 -1.05 3.93 -0.94
C THR A 125 -1.76 4.22 0.38
N TRP A 126 -1.86 5.50 0.74
CA TRP A 126 -2.55 5.92 1.95
C TRP A 126 -3.34 7.22 1.74
N ASN A 127 -4.41 7.36 2.52
CA ASN A 127 -5.22 8.56 2.62
C ASN A 127 -4.94 9.30 3.92
N THR A 128 -4.56 10.57 3.85
CA THR A 128 -4.35 11.40 5.04
C THR A 128 -5.61 12.19 5.35
N VAL A 129 -6.10 12.10 6.59
CA VAL A 129 -7.26 12.84 7.10
C VAL A 129 -6.91 13.55 8.40
N ALA A 130 -7.83 14.37 8.92
CA ALA A 130 -7.67 14.94 10.25
C ALA A 130 -7.50 13.82 11.30
N GLY A 131 -6.39 13.85 12.05
CA GLY A 131 -6.12 12.89 13.12
C GLY A 131 -5.43 11.59 12.71
N GLY A 132 -5.09 11.37 11.44
CA GLY A 132 -4.31 10.20 11.02
C GLY A 132 -4.51 9.79 9.57
N LEU A 133 -4.37 8.50 9.29
CA LEU A 133 -4.59 7.90 7.99
C LEU A 133 -5.86 7.04 8.08
N ASP A 134 -6.85 7.39 7.28
CA ASP A 134 -8.15 6.69 7.23
C ASP A 134 -8.03 5.35 6.53
N SER A 135 -7.20 5.27 5.49
CA SER A 135 -6.97 4.03 4.75
C SER A 135 -5.53 3.90 4.30
N VAL A 136 -5.05 2.65 4.30
CA VAL A 136 -3.73 2.24 3.83
C VAL A 136 -3.89 0.93 3.07
N TRP A 137 -3.28 0.80 1.90
CA TRP A 137 -3.27 -0.46 1.18
C TRP A 137 -1.97 -0.71 0.43
N VAL A 138 -1.69 -2.00 0.28
CA VAL A 138 -0.61 -2.55 -0.53
C VAL A 138 -1.25 -3.24 -1.71
N SER A 139 -0.79 -2.92 -2.91
CA SER A 139 -1.20 -3.61 -4.14
C SER A 139 0.02 -4.24 -4.78
N THR A 140 -0.07 -5.53 -5.10
CA THR A 140 0.98 -6.29 -5.80
C THR A 140 0.51 -6.72 -7.17
#